data_AF-A0A6G7YFH3-F1
#
_entry.id   AF-A0A6G7YFH3-F1
#
_cell.length_a   1.000
_cell.length_b   1.000
_cell.length_c   1.000
_cell.angle_alpha   90.00
_cell.angle_beta   90.00
_cell.angle_gamma   90.00
#
_symmetry.space_group_name_H-M   'P 1'
#
loop_
_entity.id
_entity.type
_entity.pdbx_description
1 polymer ?
#
loop_
_entity_poly.entity_id
_entity_poly.type
_entity_poly.pdbx_seq_one_letter_code
_entity_poly.pdbx_strand_id
1 'polypeptide(L)'
;MSRSVSGGPTCPVAELERRFYAFVLDRLLAWGLVGAAGALTWAATRDEVLSLGVGVVMLVLVWLALAMLTGLGGRTPGKSVLGLRVVHHGSGTPIGPGPALLRALVLGVGSLPTFGIGLATLAWTAVEDRARQRRGWHDLVAHSIVVDVRPVDDRVEEVDHTPRHVVNLTAMRLIPATPVEPEAPLRRASPPRSEQSARHVQDSTLVPAHAPATPPRPASPGAVTTSAGRPVPEGGRTVVRPKPGAAQASASSTAPRWRVVFDSGETLVVEGLALVGRRPVPRQGEQVHHLVPLGSSDMSVSKTHAQLGPAPDGVLVVMDRGSTNGSVLRRRGVARRLSPGRPATLVEGDVVSFGDRQMTVQREG
;
A
#
# COMPACT_ATOMS: atom_id res chain seq x y z
N MET A 1 -19.93 -22.96 -18.55
CA MET A 1 -18.58 -23.22 -18.00
C MET A 1 -17.66 -22.06 -18.36
N SER A 2 -17.63 -21.02 -17.52
CA SER A 2 -16.75 -19.86 -17.65
C SER A 2 -15.39 -20.21 -17.07
N ARG A 3 -14.35 -20.27 -17.91
CA ARG A 3 -12.96 -20.40 -17.45
C ARG A 3 -12.56 -19.09 -16.76
N SER A 4 -12.37 -19.14 -15.46
CA SER A 4 -11.68 -18.10 -14.70
C SER A 4 -10.26 -17.95 -15.25
N VAL A 5 -9.92 -16.74 -15.71
CA VAL A 5 -8.55 -16.40 -16.06
C VAL A 5 -7.74 -16.44 -14.76
N SER A 6 -6.83 -17.41 -14.70
CA SER A 6 -5.88 -17.64 -13.61
C SER A 6 -5.07 -16.38 -13.34
N GLY A 7 -5.16 -15.86 -12.11
CA GLY A 7 -4.34 -14.75 -11.62
C GLY A 7 -2.87 -15.13 -11.64
N GLY A 8 -2.12 -14.57 -12.59
CA GLY A 8 -0.66 -14.57 -12.51
C GLY A 8 -0.20 -13.78 -11.28
N PRO A 9 1.04 -14.03 -10.78
CA PRO A 9 1.56 -13.30 -9.63
C PRO A 9 1.54 -11.80 -9.91
N THR A 10 0.64 -11.08 -9.25
CA THR A 10 0.60 -9.63 -9.30
C THR A 10 1.78 -9.10 -8.51
N CYS A 11 2.88 -8.86 -9.20
CA CYS A 11 4.09 -8.29 -8.62
C CYS A 11 3.72 -6.99 -7.88
N PRO A 12 4.02 -6.89 -6.56
CA PRO A 12 3.62 -5.72 -5.79
C PRO A 12 4.33 -4.46 -6.29
N VAL A 13 3.66 -3.31 -6.12
CA VAL A 13 4.23 -2.00 -6.43
C VAL A 13 5.44 -1.76 -5.54
N ALA A 14 6.60 -1.46 -6.14
CA ALA A 14 7.85 -1.32 -5.42
C ALA A 14 7.81 -0.21 -4.35
N GLU A 15 8.48 -0.45 -3.22
CA GLU A 15 8.61 0.50 -2.12
C GLU A 15 9.41 1.75 -2.52
N LEU A 16 9.01 2.92 -2.00
CA LEU A 16 9.64 4.19 -2.36
C LEU A 16 11.12 4.23 -1.95
N GLU A 17 11.45 3.68 -0.78
CA GLU A 17 12.82 3.54 -0.30
C GLU A 17 13.68 2.72 -1.28
N ARG A 18 13.16 1.61 -1.80
CA ARG A 18 13.88 0.74 -2.75
C ARG A 18 14.09 1.44 -4.08
N ARG A 19 13.08 2.19 -4.55
CA ARG A 19 13.21 3.02 -5.76
C ARG A 19 14.28 4.11 -5.57
N PHE A 20 14.33 4.72 -4.39
CA PHE A 20 15.34 5.71 -4.04
C PHE A 20 16.75 5.09 -4.02
N TYR A 21 16.96 3.97 -3.32
CA TYR A 21 18.25 3.29 -3.30
C TYR A 21 18.69 2.83 -4.69
N ALA A 22 17.77 2.30 -5.50
CA ALA A 22 18.07 1.92 -6.88
C ALA A 22 18.54 3.13 -7.70
N PHE A 23 17.86 4.27 -7.53
CA PHE A 23 18.23 5.52 -8.19
C PHE A 23 19.60 6.03 -7.72
N VAL A 24 19.89 5.99 -6.42
CA VAL A 24 21.19 6.39 -5.87
C VAL A 24 22.31 5.51 -6.40
N LEU A 25 22.13 4.19 -6.42
CA LEU A 25 23.11 3.25 -6.99
C LEU A 25 23.38 3.52 -8.46
N ASP A 26 22.34 3.71 -9.27
CA ASP A 26 22.47 4.06 -10.68
C ASP A 26 23.24 5.39 -10.85
N ARG A 27 23.01 6.37 -9.95
CA ARG A 27 23.65 7.69 -10.02
C ARG A 27 25.12 7.66 -9.61
N LEU A 28 25.46 6.91 -8.56
CA LEU A 28 26.83 6.70 -8.12
C LEU A 28 27.64 6.00 -9.21
N LEU A 29 27.08 4.95 -9.83
CA LEU A 29 27.72 4.27 -10.96
C LEU A 29 27.95 5.22 -12.13
N ALA A 30 26.94 6.02 -12.50
CA ALA A 30 27.05 6.94 -13.62
C ALA A 30 28.10 8.03 -13.38
N TRP A 31 28.10 8.67 -12.20
CA TRP A 31 29.09 9.67 -11.84
C TRP A 31 30.49 9.07 -11.70
N GLY A 32 30.61 7.86 -11.18
CA GLY A 32 31.87 7.13 -11.12
C GLY A 32 32.48 6.90 -12.52
N LEU A 33 31.66 6.45 -13.48
CA LEU A 33 32.11 6.23 -14.87
C LEU A 33 32.51 7.55 -15.57
N VAL A 34 31.73 8.61 -15.41
CA VAL A 34 32.04 9.93 -15.99
C VAL A 34 33.31 10.52 -15.38
N GLY A 35 33.41 10.50 -14.05
CA GLY A 35 34.57 10.99 -13.31
C GLY A 35 35.84 10.20 -13.64
N ALA A 36 35.74 8.87 -13.72
CA ALA A 36 36.84 8.01 -14.15
C ALA A 36 37.29 8.37 -15.58
N ALA A 37 36.38 8.45 -16.54
CA ALA A 37 36.74 8.78 -17.92
C ALA A 37 37.43 10.15 -18.04
N GLY A 38 36.91 11.17 -17.35
CA GLY A 38 37.56 12.49 -17.30
C GLY A 38 38.94 12.44 -16.63
N ALA A 39 39.07 11.78 -15.48
CA ALA A 39 40.32 11.66 -14.74
C ALA A 39 41.39 10.86 -15.51
N LEU A 40 41.00 9.75 -16.15
CA LEU A 40 41.89 8.95 -17.00
C LEU A 40 42.37 9.74 -18.22
N THR A 41 41.46 10.50 -18.87
CA THR A 41 41.83 11.37 -19.98
C THR A 41 42.83 12.43 -19.53
N TRP A 42 42.54 13.11 -18.41
CA TRP A 42 43.42 14.14 -17.87
C TRP A 42 44.78 13.57 -17.45
N ALA A 43 44.81 12.39 -16.82
CA ALA A 43 46.05 11.74 -16.44
C ALA A 43 46.94 11.40 -17.65
N ALA A 44 46.32 11.03 -18.78
CA ALA A 44 47.02 10.67 -20.01
C ALA A 44 47.46 11.87 -20.86
N THR A 45 46.63 12.92 -20.96
CA THR A 45 46.87 14.04 -21.89
C THR A 45 47.25 15.34 -21.21
N ARG A 46 46.95 15.50 -19.92
CA ARG A 46 47.04 16.75 -19.15
C ARG A 46 46.23 17.91 -19.75
N ASP A 47 45.29 17.60 -20.64
CA ASP A 47 44.41 18.57 -21.31
C ASP A 47 43.05 18.62 -20.59
N GLU A 48 42.75 19.76 -19.98
CA GLU A 48 41.50 19.99 -19.24
C GLU A 48 40.27 20.03 -20.15
N VAL A 49 40.39 20.63 -21.33
CA VAL A 49 39.27 20.81 -22.28
C VAL A 49 38.90 19.46 -22.87
N LEU A 50 39.89 18.67 -23.28
CA LEU A 50 39.65 17.31 -23.78
C LEU A 50 39.03 16.43 -22.70
N SER A 51 39.53 16.51 -21.46
CA SER A 51 39.01 15.72 -20.34
C SER A 51 37.56 16.07 -19.99
N LEU A 52 37.23 17.35 -20.00
CA LEU A 52 35.85 17.82 -19.83
C LEU A 52 34.97 17.34 -20.98
N GLY A 53 35.44 17.46 -22.23
CA GLY A 53 34.74 16.98 -23.43
C GLY A 53 34.42 15.49 -23.36
N VAL A 54 35.41 14.67 -23.00
CA VAL A 54 35.22 13.22 -22.78
C VAL A 54 34.21 12.96 -21.66
N GLY A 55 34.29 13.69 -20.54
CA GLY A 55 33.32 13.58 -19.45
C GLY A 55 31.88 13.86 -19.89
N VAL A 56 31.66 14.91 -20.68
CA VAL A 56 30.33 15.25 -21.22
C VAL A 56 29.82 14.18 -22.19
N VAL A 57 30.67 13.69 -23.10
CA VAL A 57 30.31 12.60 -24.01
C VAL A 57 29.94 11.34 -23.23
N MET A 58 30.75 10.98 -22.23
CA MET A 58 30.48 9.83 -21.36
C MET A 58 29.20 9.98 -20.56
N LEU A 59 28.87 11.19 -20.09
CA LEU A 59 27.61 11.46 -19.40
C LEU A 59 26.41 11.18 -20.31
N VAL A 60 26.45 11.63 -21.56
CA VAL A 60 25.38 11.38 -22.56
C VAL A 60 25.28 9.89 -22.89
N LEU A 61 26.41 9.21 -23.09
CA LEU A 61 26.46 7.77 -23.38
C LEU A 61 25.88 6.94 -22.23
N VAL A 62 26.27 7.23 -20.99
CA VAL A 62 25.74 6.52 -19.81
C VAL A 62 24.26 6.80 -19.62
N TRP A 63 23.81 8.04 -19.78
CA TRP A 63 22.39 8.40 -19.72
C TRP A 63 21.57 7.64 -20.78
N LEU A 64 22.06 7.59 -22.02
CA LEU A 64 21.42 6.86 -23.12
C LEU A 64 21.39 5.36 -22.85
N ALA A 65 22.50 4.78 -22.38
CA ALA A 65 22.58 3.36 -22.05
C ALA A 65 21.57 2.98 -20.94
N LEU A 66 21.48 3.75 -19.86
CA LEU A 66 20.51 3.52 -18.79
C LEU A 66 19.06 3.66 -19.27
N ALA A 67 18.78 4.62 -20.15
CA ALA A 67 17.48 4.77 -20.79
C ALA A 67 17.14 3.54 -21.65
N MET A 68 18.07 3.06 -22.46
CA MET A 68 17.88 1.86 -23.30
C MET A 68 17.68 0.59 -22.47
N LEU A 69 18.48 0.38 -21.42
CA LEU A 69 18.32 -0.76 -20.51
C LEU A 69 16.92 -0.76 -19.85
N THR A 70 16.43 0.42 -19.48
CA THR A 70 15.07 0.60 -18.96
C THR A 70 14.02 0.32 -20.04
N GLY A 71 14.21 0.78 -21.27
CA GLY A 71 13.23 0.61 -22.35
C GLY A 71 13.12 -0.83 -22.84
N LEU A 72 14.25 -1.50 -23.02
CA LEU A 72 14.33 -2.86 -23.57
C LEU A 72 14.04 -3.93 -22.51
N GLY A 73 14.57 -3.75 -21.29
CA GLY A 73 14.48 -4.77 -20.23
C GLY A 73 13.68 -4.36 -19.00
N GLY A 74 13.43 -3.06 -18.81
CA GLY A 74 12.85 -2.54 -17.58
C GLY A 74 13.84 -2.53 -16.41
N ARG A 75 15.13 -2.78 -16.64
CA ARG A 75 16.13 -2.97 -15.58
C ARG A 75 17.28 -2.02 -15.78
N THR A 76 17.85 -1.56 -14.67
CA THR A 76 19.14 -0.86 -14.60
C THR A 76 20.01 -1.61 -13.59
N PRO A 77 21.33 -1.35 -13.51
CA PRO A 77 22.19 -2.01 -12.52
C PRO A 77 21.65 -1.90 -11.09
N GLY A 78 21.31 -0.70 -10.63
CA GLY A 78 20.76 -0.48 -9.28
C GLY A 78 19.38 -1.11 -9.08
N LYS A 79 18.51 -1.11 -10.09
CA LYS A 79 17.21 -1.79 -10.02
C LYS A 79 17.37 -3.30 -10.00
N SER A 80 18.34 -3.85 -10.71
CA SER A 80 18.61 -5.29 -10.74
C SER A 80 19.09 -5.79 -9.39
N VAL A 81 19.99 -5.04 -8.74
CA VAL A 81 20.48 -5.33 -7.37
C VAL A 81 19.34 -5.38 -6.36
N LEU A 82 18.34 -4.51 -6.50
CA LEU A 82 17.21 -4.42 -5.58
C LEU A 82 15.99 -5.23 -6.01
N GLY A 83 16.10 -6.03 -7.09
CA GLY A 83 15.01 -6.85 -7.60
C GLY A 83 13.81 -6.06 -8.13
N LEU A 84 14.06 -4.90 -8.73
CA LEU A 84 13.05 -4.01 -9.29
C LEU A 84 13.00 -4.10 -10.82
N ARG A 85 11.81 -3.91 -11.38
CA ARG A 85 11.60 -3.82 -12.83
C ARG A 85 10.61 -2.71 -13.17
N VAL A 86 10.91 -1.96 -14.22
CA VAL A 86 10.03 -0.97 -14.84
C VAL A 86 9.25 -1.65 -15.95
N VAL A 87 7.93 -1.55 -15.89
CA VAL A 87 7.02 -2.17 -16.86
C VAL A 87 5.95 -1.18 -17.29
N HIS A 88 5.32 -1.44 -18.43
CA HIS A 88 4.23 -0.65 -18.92
C HIS A 88 2.98 -0.85 -18.05
N HIS A 89 2.32 0.27 -17.70
CA HIS A 89 1.14 0.29 -16.86
C HIS A 89 -0.04 -0.36 -17.60
N GLY A 90 -0.44 -1.56 -17.17
CA GLY A 90 -1.58 -2.31 -17.71
C GLY A 90 -1.21 -3.59 -18.47
N SER A 91 -0.07 -3.62 -19.16
CA SER A 91 0.37 -4.80 -19.93
C SER A 91 1.51 -5.59 -19.25
N GLY A 92 2.29 -4.97 -18.37
CA GLY A 92 3.43 -5.63 -17.71
C GLY A 92 4.63 -5.90 -18.63
N THR A 93 4.56 -5.48 -19.90
CA THR A 93 5.64 -5.60 -20.88
C THR A 93 6.72 -4.53 -20.67
N PRO A 94 7.91 -4.68 -21.27
CA PRO A 94 8.87 -3.57 -21.36
C PRO A 94 8.22 -2.32 -21.96
N ILE A 95 8.61 -1.15 -21.49
CA ILE A 95 8.02 0.14 -21.88
C ILE A 95 8.44 0.59 -23.29
N GLY A 96 9.48 -0.02 -23.87
CA GLY A 96 10.05 0.37 -25.16
C GLY A 96 11.04 1.54 -25.05
N PRO A 97 11.90 1.73 -26.07
CA PRO A 97 12.99 2.70 -26.03
C PRO A 97 12.51 4.16 -26.02
N GLY A 98 11.44 4.49 -26.76
CA GLY A 98 10.88 5.84 -26.84
C GLY A 98 10.36 6.37 -25.50
N PRO A 99 9.40 5.67 -24.85
CA PRO A 99 8.92 6.06 -23.52
C PRO A 99 10.02 6.08 -22.46
N ALA A 100 11.01 5.19 -22.55
CA ALA A 100 12.16 5.19 -21.65
C ALA A 100 13.07 6.41 -21.81
N LEU A 101 13.32 6.86 -23.05
CA LEU A 101 14.04 8.10 -23.33
C LEU A 101 13.30 9.31 -22.82
N LEU A 102 11.99 9.39 -23.04
CA LEU A 102 11.16 10.48 -22.54
C LEU A 102 11.20 10.55 -21.01
N ARG A 103 11.10 9.39 -20.34
CA ARG A 103 11.26 9.26 -18.88
C ARG A 103 12.62 9.78 -18.41
N ALA A 104 13.69 9.35 -19.09
CA ALA A 104 15.06 9.75 -18.77
C ALA A 104 15.30 11.25 -19.03
N LEU A 105 14.63 11.83 -20.03
CA LEU A 105 14.72 13.25 -20.35
C LEU A 105 14.03 14.10 -19.28
N VAL A 106 12.83 13.71 -18.86
CA VAL A 106 12.12 14.37 -17.76
C VAL A 106 12.98 14.38 -16.48
N LEU A 107 13.61 13.26 -16.15
CA LEU A 107 14.53 13.18 -15.00
C LEU A 107 15.80 14.01 -15.21
N GLY A 108 16.35 14.00 -16.43
CA GLY A 108 17.53 14.78 -16.82
C GLY A 108 17.30 16.28 -16.67
N VAL A 109 16.24 16.81 -17.29
CA VAL A 109 15.80 18.21 -17.21
C VAL A 109 15.45 18.60 -15.77
N GLY A 110 14.85 17.68 -15.00
CA GLY A 110 14.60 17.91 -13.58
C GLY A 110 15.87 18.00 -12.73
N SER A 111 17.01 17.48 -13.19
CA SER A 111 18.25 17.36 -12.41
C SER A 111 19.35 18.37 -12.78
N LEU A 112 19.56 18.63 -14.07
CA LEU A 112 20.69 19.43 -14.57
C LEU A 112 20.65 20.93 -14.17
N PRO A 113 19.54 21.66 -14.39
CA PRO A 113 19.48 23.09 -14.09
C PRO A 113 19.18 23.42 -12.63
N THR A 114 18.76 22.44 -11.82
CA THR A 114 18.25 22.67 -10.46
C THR A 114 19.14 22.11 -9.35
N PHE A 115 20.36 21.64 -9.68
CA PHE A 115 21.23 20.94 -8.72
C PHE A 115 20.51 19.81 -7.96
N GLY A 116 19.63 19.07 -8.64
CA GLY A 116 18.86 17.98 -8.05
C GLY A 116 17.60 18.39 -7.26
N ILE A 117 17.33 19.68 -7.06
CA ILE A 117 16.09 20.15 -6.41
C ILE A 117 14.86 19.71 -7.21
N GLY A 118 14.89 19.85 -8.54
CA GLY A 118 13.79 19.41 -9.40
C GLY A 118 13.57 17.89 -9.37
N LEU A 119 14.60 17.11 -9.06
CA LEU A 119 14.49 15.68 -8.89
C LEU A 119 13.81 15.32 -7.55
N ALA A 120 14.07 16.08 -6.49
CA ALA A 120 13.33 15.99 -5.23
C ALA A 120 11.85 16.38 -5.42
N THR A 121 11.55 17.40 -6.23
CA THR A 121 10.17 17.78 -6.58
C THR A 121 9.45 16.69 -7.36
N LEU A 122 10.13 16.05 -8.33
CA LEU A 122 9.58 14.90 -9.06
C LEU A 122 9.39 13.69 -8.14
N ALA A 123 10.28 13.45 -7.18
CA ALA A 123 10.11 12.41 -6.18
C ALA A 123 8.91 12.70 -5.26
N TRP A 124 8.67 13.96 -4.89
CA TRP A 124 7.50 14.36 -4.11
C TRP A 124 6.18 14.02 -4.83
N THR A 125 6.12 14.16 -6.16
CA THR A 125 4.91 13.77 -6.91
C THR A 125 4.60 12.27 -6.82
N ALA A 126 5.62 11.41 -6.64
CA ALA A 126 5.41 9.97 -6.44
C ALA A 126 4.90 9.65 -5.02
N VAL A 127 5.22 10.51 -4.04
CA VAL A 127 4.74 10.41 -2.65
C VAL A 127 3.27 10.82 -2.55
N GLU A 128 2.90 11.89 -3.25
CA GLU A 128 1.55 12.49 -3.23
C GLU A 128 0.53 11.73 -4.11
N ASP A 129 0.96 10.67 -4.81
CA ASP A 129 0.10 9.89 -5.70
C ASP A 129 -1.06 9.23 -4.92
N ARG A 130 -2.24 9.85 -5.02
CA ARG A 130 -3.49 9.45 -4.35
C ARG A 130 -3.95 8.04 -4.73
N ALA A 131 -3.52 7.52 -5.89
CA ALA A 131 -3.89 6.19 -6.34
C ALA A 131 -3.10 5.06 -5.63
N ARG A 132 -2.15 5.40 -4.74
CA ARG A 132 -1.19 4.48 -4.09
C ARG A 132 -0.35 3.64 -5.09
N GLN A 133 -0.32 4.02 -6.37
CA GLN A 133 0.51 3.39 -7.40
C GLN A 133 1.96 3.92 -7.38
N ARG A 134 2.20 4.97 -6.57
CA ARG A 134 3.51 5.59 -6.32
C ARG A 134 4.18 6.04 -7.62
N ARG A 135 3.43 6.53 -8.59
CA ARG A 135 3.96 6.95 -9.90
C ARG A 135 4.37 8.42 -9.85
N GLY A 136 5.65 8.70 -10.06
CA GLY A 136 6.11 10.08 -10.25
C GLY A 136 5.68 10.62 -11.61
N TRP A 137 5.79 11.94 -11.81
CA TRP A 137 5.43 12.55 -13.10
C TRP A 137 6.15 11.91 -14.31
N HIS A 138 7.41 11.54 -14.15
CA HIS A 138 8.19 10.81 -15.16
C HIS A 138 7.60 9.42 -15.50
N ASP A 139 6.99 8.74 -14.53
CA ASP A 139 6.31 7.46 -14.73
C ASP A 139 4.91 7.64 -15.34
N LEU A 140 4.25 8.77 -15.05
CA LEU A 140 2.97 9.15 -15.66
C LEU A 140 3.14 9.41 -17.15
N VAL A 141 4.09 10.28 -17.51
CA VAL A 141 4.39 10.67 -18.89
C VAL A 141 4.84 9.46 -19.73
N ALA A 142 5.58 8.53 -19.14
CA ALA A 142 6.08 7.35 -19.84
C ALA A 142 5.15 6.11 -19.74
N HIS A 143 3.94 6.25 -19.19
CA HIS A 143 3.02 5.14 -18.94
C HIS A 143 3.66 3.93 -18.25
N SER A 144 4.58 4.19 -17.32
CA SER A 144 5.37 3.14 -16.65
C SER A 144 5.01 3.00 -15.18
N ILE A 145 5.32 1.83 -14.63
CA ILE A 145 5.23 1.52 -13.20
C ILE A 145 6.42 0.67 -12.78
N VAL A 146 6.91 0.86 -11.56
CA VAL A 146 8.01 0.06 -10.99
C VAL A 146 7.43 -1.00 -10.08
N VAL A 147 7.69 -2.26 -10.43
CA VAL A 147 7.25 -3.46 -9.72
C VAL A 147 8.44 -4.14 -9.04
N ASP A 148 8.17 -4.77 -7.91
CA ASP A 148 9.10 -5.66 -7.22
C ASP A 148 8.95 -7.08 -7.80
N VAL A 149 10.03 -7.62 -8.36
CA VAL A 149 10.05 -8.94 -9.02
C VAL A 149 10.73 -10.00 -8.16
N ARG A 150 11.05 -9.69 -6.90
CA ARG A 150 11.61 -10.70 -5.99
C ARG A 150 10.54 -11.75 -5.72
N PRO A 151 10.92 -13.04 -5.66
CA PRO A 151 10.01 -14.08 -5.20
C PRO A 151 9.51 -13.67 -3.81
N VAL A 152 8.19 -13.58 -3.66
CA VAL A 152 7.59 -13.43 -2.34
C VAL A 152 7.93 -14.73 -1.63
N ASP A 153 8.80 -14.68 -0.63
CA ASP A 153 8.97 -15.81 0.27
C ASP A 153 7.61 -16.00 0.95
N ASP A 154 6.88 -17.05 0.56
CA ASP A 154 5.64 -17.52 1.19
C ASP A 154 5.88 -18.04 2.63
N ARG A 155 6.93 -17.56 3.32
CA ARG A 155 7.13 -17.76 4.77
C ARG A 155 6.27 -16.81 5.60
N VAL A 156 5.07 -16.51 5.11
CA VAL A 156 3.96 -16.26 6.01
C VAL A 156 3.59 -17.64 6.49
N GLU A 157 3.93 -17.97 7.74
CA GLU A 157 3.23 -19.03 8.49
C GLU A 157 1.77 -18.97 8.07
N GLU A 158 1.34 -20.02 7.36
CA GLU A 158 -0.05 -20.29 7.06
C GLU A 158 -0.78 -20.16 8.39
N VAL A 159 -1.41 -19.00 8.62
CA VAL A 159 -2.38 -18.87 9.68
C VAL A 159 -3.46 -19.81 9.23
N ASP A 160 -3.38 -21.01 9.77
CA ASP A 160 -4.30 -22.10 9.60
C ASP A 160 -5.72 -21.52 9.74
N HIS A 161 -6.33 -21.27 8.58
CA HIS A 161 -7.75 -21.01 8.46
C HIS A 161 -8.47 -22.35 8.46
N THR A 162 -8.07 -23.27 9.35
CA THR A 162 -9.02 -24.29 9.80
C THR A 162 -10.19 -23.54 10.44
N PRO A 163 -11.43 -23.82 10.01
CA PRO A 163 -12.60 -23.26 10.65
C PRO A 163 -12.57 -23.70 12.11
N ARG A 164 -12.25 -22.78 13.02
CA ARG A 164 -12.27 -23.06 14.46
C ARG A 164 -13.69 -23.48 14.81
N HIS A 165 -13.86 -24.77 15.04
CA HIS A 165 -15.07 -25.36 15.58
C HIS A 165 -15.31 -24.67 16.93
N VAL A 166 -16.31 -23.80 16.98
CA VAL A 166 -16.70 -23.11 18.22
C VAL A 166 -17.33 -24.17 19.11
N VAL A 167 -16.54 -24.80 19.97
CA VAL A 167 -17.05 -25.71 20.99
C VAL A 167 -17.70 -24.85 22.07
N ASN A 168 -19.02 -24.86 22.13
CA ASN A 168 -19.80 -24.16 23.13
C ASN A 168 -19.61 -24.90 24.48
N LEU A 169 -18.65 -24.46 25.29
CA LEU A 169 -18.28 -25.08 26.58
C LEU A 169 -19.42 -25.09 27.62
N THR A 170 -20.54 -24.43 27.32
CA THR A 170 -21.73 -24.36 28.17
C THR A 170 -22.63 -25.61 28.09
N ALA A 171 -22.34 -26.56 27.20
CA ALA A 171 -23.14 -27.77 26.99
C ALA A 171 -22.48 -29.08 27.48
N MET A 172 -21.36 -29.05 28.21
CA MET A 172 -20.88 -30.23 28.92
C MET A 172 -21.58 -30.38 30.27
N ARG A 173 -22.87 -30.71 30.22
CA ARG A 173 -23.62 -31.22 31.37
C ARG A 173 -24.26 -32.56 30.99
N LEU A 174 -23.68 -33.61 31.56
CA LEU A 174 -24.21 -34.97 31.75
C LEU A 174 -24.39 -35.82 30.48
N ILE A 175 -23.69 -36.96 30.41
CA ILE A 175 -24.26 -38.32 30.30
C ILE A 175 -23.12 -39.35 30.55
N PRO A 176 -23.40 -40.49 31.22
CA PRO A 176 -22.41 -41.41 31.79
C PRO A 176 -21.82 -42.41 30.78
N ALA A 177 -20.66 -42.97 31.11
CA ALA A 177 -19.96 -43.99 30.33
C ALA A 177 -20.72 -45.33 30.27
N THR A 178 -20.63 -46.02 29.13
CA THR A 178 -20.90 -47.48 29.00
C THR A 178 -19.74 -48.16 28.24
N PRO A 179 -19.30 -49.37 28.63
CA PRO A 179 -18.06 -50.00 28.12
C PRO A 179 -18.27 -51.24 27.19
N VAL A 180 -17.17 -51.67 26.52
CA VAL A 180 -16.88 -53.01 25.87
C VAL A 180 -17.54 -53.26 24.49
N GLU A 181 -16.99 -53.86 23.40
CA GLU A 181 -15.68 -54.28 22.82
C GLU A 181 -15.97 -54.79 21.35
N PRO A 182 -15.21 -55.65 20.62
CA PRO A 182 -14.66 -55.40 19.26
C PRO A 182 -15.17 -56.32 18.10
N GLU A 183 -14.49 -56.26 16.92
CA GLU A 183 -14.51 -57.17 15.73
C GLU A 183 -15.72 -57.11 14.75
N ALA A 184 -15.66 -57.31 13.41
CA ALA A 184 -14.66 -57.57 12.36
C ALA A 184 -15.36 -57.37 10.94
N PRO A 185 -14.92 -57.90 9.76
CA PRO A 185 -14.59 -57.06 8.59
C PRO A 185 -15.27 -57.44 7.23
N LEU A 186 -14.81 -56.79 6.15
CA LEU A 186 -14.85 -57.16 4.71
C LEU A 186 -16.14 -56.91 3.89
N ARG A 187 -15.98 -56.16 2.78
CA ARG A 187 -16.22 -56.68 1.41
C ARG A 187 -15.59 -55.79 0.34
N ARG A 188 -14.81 -56.44 -0.53
CA ARG A 188 -14.18 -55.93 -1.76
C ARG A 188 -14.99 -56.46 -2.96
N ALA A 189 -15.23 -55.64 -3.98
CA ALA A 189 -15.36 -56.10 -5.37
C ALA A 189 -15.28 -54.93 -6.38
N SER A 190 -14.48 -55.12 -7.43
CA SER A 190 -14.46 -54.45 -8.75
C SER A 190 -14.52 -55.59 -9.81
N PRO A 191 -14.44 -55.42 -11.16
CA PRO A 191 -14.39 -54.23 -12.04
C PRO A 191 -15.32 -54.41 -13.30
N PRO A 192 -14.92 -54.15 -14.59
CA PRO A 192 -15.42 -53.05 -15.43
C PRO A 192 -16.14 -53.51 -16.72
N ARG A 193 -16.72 -52.56 -17.48
CA ARG A 193 -17.16 -52.81 -18.87
C ARG A 193 -16.81 -51.65 -19.82
N SER A 194 -16.33 -52.06 -20.98
CA SER A 194 -15.72 -51.36 -22.11
C SER A 194 -16.74 -50.75 -23.10
N GLU A 195 -16.20 -50.19 -24.20
CA GLU A 195 -16.82 -49.71 -25.47
C GLU A 195 -16.97 -48.17 -25.50
N GLN A 196 -16.07 -47.39 -26.09
CA GLN A 196 -15.57 -47.34 -27.48
C GLN A 196 -16.69 -47.18 -28.52
N SER A 197 -16.93 -45.92 -28.93
CA SER A 197 -17.43 -45.64 -30.28
C SER A 197 -16.90 -44.29 -30.74
N ALA A 198 -16.31 -44.32 -31.93
CA ALA A 198 -15.58 -43.24 -32.56
C ALA A 198 -16.39 -42.64 -33.72
N ARG A 199 -15.99 -41.42 -34.10
CA ARG A 199 -16.20 -40.76 -35.40
C ARG A 199 -17.59 -40.13 -35.64
N HIS A 200 -17.61 -38.80 -35.61
CA HIS A 200 -18.43 -38.01 -36.52
C HIS A 200 -17.56 -36.89 -37.08
N VAL A 201 -17.48 -36.82 -38.42
CA VAL A 201 -16.72 -35.86 -39.21
C VAL A 201 -17.69 -35.33 -40.28
N GLN A 202 -17.50 -34.04 -40.61
CA GLN A 202 -18.05 -33.26 -41.73
C GLN A 202 -19.52 -32.86 -41.63
N ASP A 203 -19.97 -31.72 -42.15
CA ASP A 203 -19.42 -30.42 -42.54
C ASP A 203 -20.65 -29.67 -43.05
N SER A 204 -20.82 -28.39 -42.76
CA SER A 204 -21.76 -27.54 -43.50
C SER A 204 -21.49 -26.07 -43.18
N THR A 205 -20.75 -25.47 -44.10
CA THR A 205 -20.55 -24.05 -44.35
C THR A 205 -21.87 -23.30 -44.60
N LEU A 206 -22.05 -22.15 -43.96
CA LEU A 206 -22.80 -21.01 -44.52
C LEU A 206 -22.19 -19.68 -43.99
N VAL A 207 -21.78 -18.82 -44.93
CA VAL A 207 -21.38 -17.41 -44.76
C VAL A 207 -22.31 -16.61 -45.69
N PRO A 208 -22.90 -15.47 -45.28
CA PRO A 208 -22.38 -14.12 -45.61
C PRO A 208 -22.54 -13.09 -44.45
N ALA A 209 -21.51 -12.36 -44.02
CA ALA A 209 -20.97 -11.08 -44.52
C ALA A 209 -21.87 -9.84 -44.31
N HIS A 210 -21.43 -8.89 -43.44
CA HIS A 210 -21.46 -7.40 -43.51
C HIS A 210 -21.32 -6.80 -42.08
N ALA A 211 -20.17 -6.22 -41.70
CA ALA A 211 -19.80 -4.79 -41.74
C ALA A 211 -20.06 -4.05 -40.37
N PRO A 212 -19.30 -2.99 -40.04
CA PRO A 212 -18.67 -2.80 -38.72
C PRO A 212 -19.45 -1.93 -37.71
N ALA A 213 -19.29 -2.22 -36.41
CA ALA A 213 -19.87 -1.44 -35.32
C ALA A 213 -18.92 -0.35 -34.79
N THR A 214 -19.43 0.88 -34.81
CA THR A 214 -18.83 2.15 -34.36
C THR A 214 -18.92 2.32 -32.83
N PRO A 215 -17.97 3.01 -32.16
CA PRO A 215 -17.96 3.21 -30.70
C PRO A 215 -18.93 4.31 -30.22
N PRO A 216 -19.41 4.27 -28.95
CA PRO A 216 -20.26 5.32 -28.39
C PRO A 216 -19.46 6.53 -27.87
N ARG A 217 -20.00 7.74 -28.15
CA ARG A 217 -19.49 9.06 -27.73
C ARG A 217 -20.16 9.54 -26.42
N PRO A 218 -19.51 10.38 -25.59
CA PRO A 218 -20.02 10.88 -24.30
C PRO A 218 -21.06 12.01 -24.45
N ALA A 219 -21.98 12.12 -23.48
CA ALA A 219 -22.90 13.25 -23.33
C ALA A 219 -22.25 14.38 -22.50
N SER A 220 -22.39 15.62 -22.96
CA SER A 220 -21.97 16.85 -22.27
C SER A 220 -23.13 17.54 -21.53
N PRO A 221 -22.84 18.41 -20.55
CA PRO A 221 -23.80 18.95 -19.58
C PRO A 221 -24.46 20.26 -20.05
N GLY A 222 -25.72 20.45 -19.67
CA GLY A 222 -26.50 21.67 -19.92
C GLY A 222 -26.23 22.79 -18.91
N ALA A 223 -25.86 23.94 -19.46
CA ALA A 223 -26.11 25.33 -19.09
C ALA A 223 -26.29 25.75 -17.61
N VAL A 224 -25.39 26.66 -17.21
CA VAL A 224 -25.44 27.54 -16.04
C VAL A 224 -26.28 28.78 -16.39
N THR A 225 -27.28 29.11 -15.57
CA THR A 225 -27.93 30.44 -15.60
C THR A 225 -27.72 31.14 -14.26
N THR A 226 -27.10 32.31 -14.37
CA THR A 226 -26.78 33.29 -13.34
C THR A 226 -28.03 34.01 -12.85
N SER A 227 -28.15 34.24 -11.55
CA SER A 227 -28.87 35.40 -11.02
C SER A 227 -28.28 35.82 -9.67
N ALA A 228 -27.94 37.10 -9.57
CA ALA A 228 -27.38 37.75 -8.40
C ALA A 228 -28.36 38.84 -7.91
N GLY A 229 -28.47 39.01 -6.58
CA GLY A 229 -28.81 40.31 -5.97
C GLY A 229 -29.94 40.37 -4.92
N ARG A 230 -29.56 40.26 -3.62
CA ARG A 230 -29.84 41.17 -2.46
C ARG A 230 -31.31 41.42 -1.94
N PRO A 231 -31.54 42.03 -0.74
CA PRO A 231 -31.50 41.53 0.66
C PRO A 231 -32.84 41.64 1.49
N VAL A 232 -32.91 40.93 2.66
CA VAL A 232 -33.45 41.25 4.05
C VAL A 232 -34.79 42.05 4.21
N PRO A 233 -35.75 41.85 5.20
CA PRO A 233 -35.61 41.42 6.62
C PRO A 233 -36.70 40.51 7.27
N GLU A 234 -36.38 40.11 8.52
CA GLU A 234 -37.18 39.87 9.75
C GLU A 234 -38.59 39.25 9.75
N GLY A 235 -38.77 38.29 10.68
CA GLY A 235 -40.00 38.14 11.45
C GLY A 235 -40.43 36.69 11.66
N GLY A 236 -40.37 36.20 12.90
CA GLY A 236 -41.10 34.98 13.28
C GLY A 236 -40.48 34.16 14.39
N ARG A 237 -40.71 34.58 15.64
CA ARG A 237 -40.46 33.79 16.85
C ARG A 237 -41.27 32.49 16.81
N THR A 238 -40.65 31.34 17.08
CA THR A 238 -41.32 30.28 17.84
C THR A 238 -40.31 29.55 18.71
N VAL A 239 -40.47 29.75 20.02
CA VAL A 239 -39.79 29.02 21.08
C VAL A 239 -40.38 27.62 21.14
N VAL A 240 -39.56 26.59 20.92
CA VAL A 240 -39.88 25.22 21.36
C VAL A 240 -38.83 24.82 22.40
N ARG A 241 -39.31 24.80 23.64
CA ARG A 241 -38.67 24.33 24.86
C ARG A 241 -38.23 22.86 24.70
N PRO A 242 -36.98 22.47 25.02
CA PRO A 242 -36.63 21.06 25.12
C PRO A 242 -37.28 20.47 26.38
N LYS A 243 -38.12 19.46 26.18
CA LYS A 243 -38.73 18.63 27.23
C LYS A 243 -37.64 17.74 27.84
N PRO A 244 -37.31 17.86 29.15
CA PRO A 244 -36.46 16.91 29.84
C PRO A 244 -37.31 15.70 30.25
N GLY A 245 -36.83 14.49 29.96
CA GLY A 245 -37.44 13.27 30.48
C GLY A 245 -37.76 12.23 29.42
N ALA A 246 -36.72 11.57 28.93
CA ALA A 246 -36.77 10.14 28.66
C ALA A 246 -35.44 9.58 29.14
N ALA A 247 -35.37 9.31 30.44
CA ALA A 247 -34.38 8.43 31.02
C ALA A 247 -34.53 7.07 30.32
N GLN A 248 -33.69 6.82 29.31
CA GLN A 248 -33.41 5.47 28.88
C GLN A 248 -32.53 4.84 29.97
N ALA A 249 -33.22 4.14 30.86
CA ALA A 249 -32.61 3.21 31.79
C ALA A 249 -31.77 2.19 30.99
N SER A 250 -30.47 2.28 31.18
CA SER A 250 -29.56 1.15 31.40
C SER A 250 -29.81 -0.10 30.56
N ALA A 251 -29.30 -0.10 29.34
CA ALA A 251 -28.42 -1.20 28.95
C ALA A 251 -27.00 -0.76 29.30
N SER A 252 -26.61 -0.94 30.55
CA SER A 252 -25.20 -0.92 30.95
C SER A 252 -24.52 -2.12 30.29
N SER A 253 -24.29 -2.06 28.98
CA SER A 253 -23.23 -2.88 28.40
C SER A 253 -21.96 -2.31 29.01
N THR A 254 -21.36 -3.05 29.93
CA THR A 254 -19.99 -2.87 30.39
C THR A 254 -19.08 -3.08 29.18
N ALA A 255 -19.11 -2.12 28.24
CA ALA A 255 -18.20 -2.11 27.12
C ALA A 255 -16.81 -2.03 27.74
N PRO A 256 -15.89 -2.93 27.36
CA PRO A 256 -14.56 -2.96 27.95
C PRO A 256 -13.95 -1.57 27.81
N ARG A 257 -13.71 -0.90 28.94
CA ARG A 257 -12.95 0.33 28.93
C ARG A 257 -11.50 -0.06 28.71
N TRP A 258 -10.85 0.62 27.77
CA TRP A 258 -9.47 0.32 27.43
C TRP A 258 -8.58 1.39 28.00
N ARG A 259 -7.51 0.98 28.67
CA ARG A 259 -6.49 1.86 29.23
C ARG A 259 -5.20 1.63 28.47
N VAL A 260 -4.55 2.70 28.06
CA VAL A 260 -3.27 2.65 27.36
C VAL A 260 -2.23 3.34 28.22
N VAL A 261 -1.12 2.64 28.47
CA VAL A 261 0.02 3.16 29.24
C VAL A 261 1.16 3.42 28.28
N PHE A 262 1.60 4.67 28.19
CA PHE A 262 2.76 5.05 27.40
C PHE A 262 4.05 4.87 28.21
N ASP A 263 5.16 4.70 27.50
CA ASP A 263 6.51 4.69 28.07
C ASP A 263 6.92 5.96 28.83
N SER A 264 6.25 7.09 28.62
CA SER A 264 6.38 8.29 29.47
C SER A 264 5.79 8.10 30.87
N GLY A 265 5.08 7.01 31.13
CA GLY A 265 4.26 6.79 32.32
C GLY A 265 2.86 7.41 32.24
N GLU A 266 2.57 8.16 31.16
CA GLU A 266 1.23 8.71 30.94
C GLU A 266 0.23 7.58 30.67
N THR A 267 -0.91 7.62 31.33
CA THR A 267 -1.95 6.62 31.18
C THR A 267 -3.24 7.28 30.72
N LEU A 268 -3.79 6.79 29.61
CA LEU A 268 -5.00 7.32 28.99
C LEU A 268 -6.10 6.25 28.97
N VAL A 269 -7.30 6.61 29.42
CA VAL A 269 -8.51 5.80 29.18
C VAL A 269 -9.09 6.18 27.82
N VAL A 270 -9.29 5.19 26.96
CA VAL A 270 -9.74 5.39 25.57
C VAL A 270 -11.27 5.41 25.54
N GLU A 271 -11.84 6.59 25.70
CA GLU A 271 -13.30 6.82 25.65
C GLU A 271 -13.82 7.09 24.23
N GLY A 272 -12.93 7.35 23.27
CA GLY A 272 -13.24 7.67 21.89
C GLY A 272 -12.00 7.70 21.01
N LEU A 273 -12.09 8.34 19.83
CA LEU A 273 -10.96 8.48 18.92
C LEU A 273 -9.84 9.30 19.57
N ALA A 274 -8.68 8.68 19.76
CA ALA A 274 -7.45 9.28 20.23
C ALA A 274 -6.42 9.34 19.09
N LEU A 275 -5.77 10.50 18.90
CA LEU A 275 -4.67 10.64 17.95
C LEU A 275 -3.34 10.68 18.68
N VAL A 276 -2.37 9.93 18.17
CA VAL A 276 -1.05 9.77 18.78
C VAL A 276 0.02 10.29 17.82
N GLY A 277 0.95 11.11 18.32
CA GLY A 277 2.10 11.58 17.54
C GLY A 277 2.84 12.71 18.23
N ARG A 278 3.92 13.25 17.63
CA ARG A 278 4.71 14.31 18.28
C ARG A 278 3.98 15.65 18.41
N ARG A 279 3.03 15.91 17.51
CA ARG A 279 2.16 17.10 17.48
C ARG A 279 0.85 16.70 16.79
N PRO A 280 -0.03 15.97 17.49
CA PRO A 280 -1.22 15.42 16.88
C PRO A 280 -2.19 16.57 16.54
N VAL A 281 -2.61 16.63 15.28
CA VAL A 281 -3.59 17.62 14.80
C VAL A 281 -4.77 16.87 14.15
N PRO A 282 -6.02 17.15 14.55
CA PRO A 282 -7.21 16.56 13.94
C PRO A 282 -7.41 17.07 12.51
N ARG A 283 -8.01 16.25 11.63
CA ARG A 283 -8.46 16.74 10.31
C ARG A 283 -9.74 17.57 10.45
N GLN A 284 -10.02 18.44 9.48
CA GLN A 284 -11.26 19.23 9.46
C GLN A 284 -12.48 18.28 9.49
N GLY A 285 -13.33 18.43 10.50
CA GLY A 285 -14.52 17.60 10.72
C GLY A 285 -14.29 16.30 11.50
N GLU A 286 -13.07 16.01 11.97
CA GLU A 286 -12.76 14.81 12.77
C GLU A 286 -13.04 15.08 14.26
N GLN A 287 -14.03 14.40 14.84
CA GLN A 287 -14.30 14.47 16.29
C GLN A 287 -13.28 13.61 17.04
N VAL A 288 -12.22 14.24 17.55
CA VAL A 288 -11.16 13.59 18.33
C VAL A 288 -11.42 13.84 19.80
N HIS A 289 -11.50 12.77 20.59
CA HIS A 289 -11.66 12.83 22.04
C HIS A 289 -10.34 13.15 22.74
N HIS A 290 -9.22 12.56 22.30
CA HIS A 290 -7.92 12.75 22.93
C HIS A 290 -6.80 13.01 21.92
N LEU A 291 -5.95 13.97 22.22
CA LEU A 291 -4.71 14.25 21.50
C LEU A 291 -3.56 13.86 22.41
N VAL A 292 -2.80 12.82 22.05
CA VAL A 292 -1.68 12.29 22.84
C VAL A 292 -0.35 12.71 22.21
N PRO A 293 0.30 13.77 22.74
CA PRO A 293 1.61 14.19 22.28
C PRO A 293 2.70 13.22 22.79
N LEU A 294 3.28 12.44 21.88
CA LEU A 294 4.47 11.64 22.16
C LEU A 294 5.75 12.41 21.79
N GLY A 295 6.44 12.92 22.80
CA GLY A 295 7.76 13.53 22.63
C GLY A 295 8.79 12.50 22.15
N SER A 296 9.17 12.55 20.89
CA SER A 296 10.20 11.68 20.30
C SER A 296 11.55 12.40 20.31
N SER A 297 12.59 11.72 20.78
CA SER A 297 13.93 12.31 20.95
C SER A 297 14.71 12.35 19.63
N ASP A 298 14.42 11.40 18.74
CA ASP A 298 15.07 11.20 17.45
C ASP A 298 14.21 11.63 16.25
N MET A 299 13.09 12.32 16.51
CA MET A 299 12.10 12.72 15.50
C MET A 299 11.48 11.54 14.73
N SER A 300 11.58 10.31 15.24
CA SER A 300 11.04 9.10 14.60
C SER A 300 9.51 9.01 14.66
N VAL A 301 8.86 9.79 15.53
CA VAL A 301 7.40 9.90 15.60
C VAL A 301 6.90 11.04 14.70
N SER A 302 6.04 10.72 13.73
CA SER A 302 5.37 11.72 12.87
C SER A 302 4.42 12.64 13.66
N LYS A 303 4.05 13.80 13.08
CA LYS A 303 3.15 14.80 13.72
C LYS A 303 1.86 14.15 14.22
N THR A 304 1.14 13.46 13.32
CA THR A 304 0.05 12.54 13.65
C THR A 304 0.47 11.16 13.13
N HIS A 305 0.92 10.26 14.00
CA HIS A 305 1.52 8.98 13.64
C HIS A 305 0.46 7.88 13.50
N ALA A 306 -0.40 7.75 14.49
CA ALA A 306 -1.44 6.73 14.53
C ALA A 306 -2.73 7.29 15.16
N GLN A 307 -3.82 6.57 14.95
CA GLN A 307 -5.08 6.76 15.66
C GLN A 307 -5.44 5.50 16.43
N LEU A 308 -6.10 5.70 17.56
CA LEU A 308 -6.60 4.69 18.47
C LEU A 308 -8.06 4.98 18.76
N GLY A 309 -8.87 3.97 18.91
CA GLY A 309 -10.25 4.17 19.35
C GLY A 309 -11.00 2.86 19.46
N PRO A 310 -12.13 2.84 20.17
CA PRO A 310 -13.02 1.70 20.16
C PRO A 310 -13.66 1.59 18.76
N ALA A 311 -13.64 0.40 18.19
CA ALA A 311 -14.47 0.06 17.05
C ALA A 311 -15.95 -0.07 17.49
N PRO A 312 -16.91 -0.08 16.55
CA PRO A 312 -18.34 -0.16 16.89
C PRO A 312 -18.74 -1.40 17.71
N ASP A 313 -17.93 -2.45 17.67
CA ASP A 313 -18.06 -3.70 18.43
C ASP A 313 -17.43 -3.64 19.84
N GLY A 314 -16.90 -2.49 20.25
CA GLY A 314 -16.26 -2.25 21.55
C GLY A 314 -14.80 -2.69 21.63
N VAL A 315 -14.22 -3.20 20.54
CA VAL A 315 -12.82 -3.65 20.54
C VAL A 315 -11.88 -2.47 20.27
N LEU A 316 -10.77 -2.37 20.99
CA LEU A 316 -9.78 -1.34 20.73
C LEU A 316 -9.07 -1.61 19.39
N VAL A 317 -9.02 -0.60 18.52
CA VAL A 317 -8.29 -0.66 17.26
C VAL A 317 -7.21 0.41 17.19
N VAL A 318 -6.08 0.04 16.59
CA VAL A 318 -5.02 0.97 16.19
C VAL A 318 -4.93 1.03 14.68
N MET A 319 -4.72 2.22 14.14
CA MET A 319 -4.48 2.40 12.71
C MET A 319 -3.35 3.40 12.49
N ASP A 320 -2.33 2.97 11.74
CA ASP A 320 -1.25 3.85 11.31
C ASP A 320 -1.79 4.86 10.27
N ARG A 321 -1.46 6.14 10.43
CA ARG A 321 -1.95 7.23 9.56
C ARG A 321 -0.98 7.61 8.44
N GLY A 322 -0.12 6.69 8.03
CA GLY A 322 0.92 6.95 7.03
C GLY A 322 2.16 7.55 7.67
N SER A 323 2.57 7.01 8.82
CA SER A 323 3.79 7.44 9.49
C SER A 323 5.02 7.16 8.63
N THR A 324 6.08 7.94 8.80
CA THR A 324 7.32 7.81 8.01
C THR A 324 8.08 6.52 8.35
N ASN A 325 8.10 6.13 9.63
CA ASN A 325 8.84 4.97 10.13
C ASN A 325 7.98 3.72 10.30
N GLY A 326 6.65 3.88 10.23
CA GLY A 326 5.68 2.81 10.48
C GLY A 326 5.43 2.57 11.97
N SER A 327 4.31 1.89 12.22
CA SER A 327 3.94 1.36 13.54
C SER A 327 4.14 -0.16 13.59
N VAL A 328 4.58 -0.70 14.73
CA VAL A 328 4.76 -2.14 14.94
C VAL A 328 3.94 -2.59 16.15
N LEU A 329 3.07 -3.57 15.95
CA LEU A 329 2.32 -4.25 17.01
C LEU A 329 3.09 -5.50 17.46
N ARG A 330 3.40 -5.61 18.74
CA ARG A 330 3.98 -6.80 19.37
C ARG A 330 2.93 -7.48 20.23
N ARG A 331 2.57 -8.71 19.87
CA ARG A 331 1.64 -9.57 20.60
C ARG A 331 2.36 -10.82 21.08
N ARG A 332 2.46 -11.00 22.41
CA ARG A 332 3.13 -12.16 23.02
C ARG A 332 4.52 -12.44 22.43
N GLY A 333 5.29 -11.37 22.18
CA GLY A 333 6.63 -11.45 21.57
C GLY A 333 6.68 -11.43 20.04
N VAL A 334 5.58 -11.72 19.35
CA VAL A 334 5.51 -11.70 17.87
C VAL A 334 5.27 -10.27 17.38
N ALA A 335 6.20 -9.75 16.57
CA ALA A 335 6.11 -8.42 15.99
C ALA A 335 5.42 -8.45 14.61
N ARG A 336 4.39 -7.62 14.42
CA ARG A 336 3.67 -7.40 13.18
C ARG A 336 3.68 -5.92 12.83
N ARG A 337 4.22 -5.58 11.65
CA ARG A 337 4.15 -4.20 11.13
C ARG A 337 2.72 -3.86 10.71
N LEU A 338 2.23 -2.70 11.14
CA LEU A 338 0.90 -2.23 10.78
C LEU A 338 0.91 -1.59 9.39
N SER A 339 -0.05 -1.95 8.55
CA SER A 339 -0.21 -1.35 7.23
C SER A 339 -0.92 0.00 7.33
N PRO A 340 -0.40 1.07 6.70
CA PRO A 340 -1.01 2.40 6.74
C PRO A 340 -2.48 2.41 6.26
N GLY A 341 -3.36 2.95 7.10
CA GLY A 341 -4.80 3.06 6.86
C GLY A 341 -5.58 1.76 7.02
N ARG A 342 -4.96 0.68 7.52
CA ARG A 342 -5.65 -0.56 7.86
C ARG A 342 -5.79 -0.68 9.38
N PRO A 343 -7.01 -0.79 9.94
CA PRO A 343 -7.18 -0.97 11.37
C PRO A 343 -6.67 -2.35 11.79
N ALA A 344 -5.99 -2.40 12.94
CA ALA A 344 -5.55 -3.61 13.59
C ALA A 344 -6.15 -3.67 15.00
N THR A 345 -6.73 -4.82 15.31
CA THR A 345 -7.38 -5.10 16.58
C THR A 345 -6.34 -5.31 17.67
N LEU A 346 -6.47 -4.56 18.76
CA LEU A 346 -5.64 -4.66 19.96
C LEU A 346 -6.33 -5.56 21.00
N VAL A 347 -5.51 -6.29 21.74
CA VAL A 347 -5.94 -7.07 22.92
C VAL A 347 -5.13 -6.65 24.14
N GLU A 348 -5.59 -7.05 25.31
CA GLU A 348 -4.89 -6.81 26.56
C GLU A 348 -3.47 -7.40 26.54
N GLY A 349 -2.49 -6.61 26.99
CA GLY A 349 -1.07 -6.97 27.00
C GLY A 349 -0.34 -6.73 25.67
N ASP A 350 -1.02 -6.24 24.63
CA ASP A 350 -0.35 -5.84 23.39
C ASP A 350 0.53 -4.61 23.63
N VAL A 351 1.70 -4.60 22.99
CA VAL A 351 2.62 -3.46 22.97
C VAL A 351 2.68 -2.91 21.55
N VAL A 352 2.41 -1.63 21.37
CA VAL A 352 2.53 -0.96 20.06
C VAL A 352 3.68 0.02 20.11
N SER A 353 4.62 -0.13 19.20
CA SER A 353 5.77 0.75 19.02
C SER A 353 5.52 1.71 17.87
N PHE A 354 5.73 3.00 18.13
CA PHE A 354 5.67 4.11 17.19
C PHE A 354 7.06 4.75 17.12
N GLY A 355 7.90 4.33 16.18
CA GLY A 355 9.30 4.76 16.16
C GLY A 355 10.04 4.38 17.47
N ASP A 356 10.59 5.37 18.17
CA ASP A 356 11.29 5.24 19.46
C ASP A 356 10.36 5.12 20.68
N ARG A 357 9.06 5.35 20.49
CA ARG A 357 8.07 5.35 21.58
C ARG A 357 7.23 4.08 21.59
N GLN A 358 6.74 3.69 22.77
CA GLN A 358 5.88 2.52 22.92
C GLN A 358 4.68 2.77 23.84
N MET A 359 3.61 2.03 23.58
CA MET A 359 2.43 1.99 24.44
C MET A 359 2.04 0.54 24.73
N THR A 360 1.47 0.31 25.91
CA THR A 360 0.95 -0.99 26.35
C THR A 360 -0.55 -0.90 26.57
N VAL A 361 -1.30 -1.89 26.07
CA VAL A 361 -2.75 -1.96 26.18
C VAL A 361 -3.14 -2.74 27.42
N GLN A 362 -4.01 -2.16 28.24
CA GLN A 362 -4.59 -2.78 29.43
C GLN A 362 -6.11 -2.68 29.35
N ARG A 363 -6.80 -3.69 29.89
CA ARG A 363 -8.25 -3.64 30.04
C ARG A 363 -8.57 -2.99 31.38
N GLU A 364 -9.40 -1.96 31.37
CA GLU A 364 -9.96 -1.39 32.59
C GLU A 364 -11.18 -2.24 32.98
N GLY A 365 -11.07 -2.88 34.14
CA GLY A 365 -12.01 -3.86 34.67
C GLY A 365 -13.26 -3.26 35.31
#